data_AF-K4KJQ4-F1
#
_entry.id   AF-K4KJQ4-F1
#
_cell.length_a   1.000
_cell.length_b   1.000
_cell.length_c   1.000
_cell.angle_alpha   90.00
_cell.angle_beta   90.00
_cell.angle_gamma   90.00
#
_symmetry.space_group_name_H-M   'P 1'
#
loop_
_entity.id
_entity.type
_entity.pdbx_description
1 polymer ?
#
loop_
_entity_poly.entity_id
_entity_poly.type
_entity_poly.pdbx_seq_one_letter_code
_entity_poly.pdbx_strand_id
1 'polypeptide(L)' 'MTLTKPQDLSTEAIATLIGKNARVYTTGDMLTQDFVPNRVNIELSDTREIVRVWLG' A
#
# COMPACT_ATOMS: atom_id res chain seq x y z
N MET A 1 -3.17 7.54 21.26
CA MET A 1 -2.50 7.37 19.95
C MET A 1 -3.49 6.67 19.04
N THR A 2 -4.21 7.42 18.20
CA THR A 2 -5.27 6.86 17.36
C THR A 2 -4.60 6.14 16.19
N LEU A 3 -4.62 4.80 16.20
CA LEU A 3 -4.19 4.00 15.06
C LEU A 3 -5.13 4.34 13.90
N THR A 4 -4.66 5.17 12.97
CA THR A 4 -5.41 5.49 11.76
C THR A 4 -5.43 4.22 10.91
N LYS A 5 -6.62 3.67 10.67
CA LYS A 5 -6.78 2.46 9.85
C LYS A 5 -6.19 2.75 8.45
N PRO A 6 -5.41 1.82 7.87
CA PRO A 6 -4.89 2.01 6.53
C PRO A 6 -6.04 2.26 5.54
N GLN A 7 -5.90 3.30 4.72
CA GLN A 7 -6.89 3.65 3.72
C GLN A 7 -6.71 2.75 2.49
N ASP A 8 -7.76 2.06 2.10
CA ASP A 8 -7.78 1.28 0.86
C ASP A 8 -7.94 2.22 -0.34
N LEU A 9 -7.14 2.02 -1.39
CA LEU A 9 -7.16 2.83 -2.62
C LEU A 9 -7.52 2.00 -3.86
N SER A 10 -7.92 0.74 -3.71
CA SER A 10 -8.18 -0.16 -4.85
C SER A 10 -9.29 0.32 -5.80
N THR A 11 -10.19 1.20 -5.34
CA THR A 11 -11.27 1.79 -6.16
C THR A 11 -11.04 3.25 -6.54
N GLU A 12 -9.92 3.84 -6.12
CA GLU A 12 -9.61 5.26 -6.37
C GLU A 12 -8.94 5.46 -7.74
N ALA A 13 -8.99 6.69 -8.26
CA ALA A 13 -8.33 7.02 -9.51
C ALA A 13 -6.80 6.84 -9.39
N ILE A 14 -6.14 6.28 -10.42
CA ILE A 14 -4.68 6.09 -10.45
C ILE A 14 -3.92 7.40 -10.19
N ALA A 15 -4.48 8.54 -10.60
CA ALA A 15 -3.93 9.88 -10.36
C ALA A 15 -3.65 10.16 -8.86
N THR A 16 -4.39 9.53 -7.93
CA THR A 16 -4.19 9.66 -6.48
C THR A 16 -2.85 9.10 -5.99
N LEU A 17 -2.21 8.24 -6.79
CA LEU A 17 -0.92 7.60 -6.47
C LEU A 17 0.28 8.45 -6.91
N ILE A 18 0.09 9.37 -7.84
CA ILE A 18 1.17 10.13 -8.47
C ILE A 18 1.88 11.03 -7.45
N GLY A 19 3.22 11.00 -7.44
CA GLY A 19 4.05 11.79 -6.53
C GLY A 19 4.21 11.20 -5.12
N LYS A 20 3.65 10.01 -4.85
CA LYS A 20 3.84 9.28 -3.59
C LYS A 20 4.97 8.26 -3.72
N ASN A 21 5.67 8.00 -2.61
CA ASN A 21 6.66 6.92 -2.57
C ASN A 21 5.93 5.58 -2.56
N ALA A 22 6.30 4.67 -3.46
CA ALA A 22 5.72 3.33 -3.54
C ALA A 22 6.61 2.30 -2.83
N ARG A 23 5.99 1.45 -2.01
CA ARG A 23 6.58 0.19 -1.53
C ARG A 23 5.82 -0.95 -2.18
N VAL A 24 6.53 -1.79 -2.91
CA VAL A 24 6.00 -2.98 -3.58
C VAL A 24 6.56 -4.20 -2.87
N TYR A 25 5.69 -5.16 -2.55
CA TYR A 25 6.06 -6.39 -1.87
C TYR A 25 5.13 -7.53 -2.29
N THR A 26 5.54 -8.76 -2.05
CA THR A 26 4.73 -9.96 -2.29
C THR A 26 4.05 -10.41 -1.01
N THR A 27 2.86 -11.02 -1.10
CA THR A 27 2.18 -11.63 0.04
C THR A 27 3.13 -12.56 0.81
N GLY A 28 3.25 -12.34 2.12
CA GLY A 28 4.14 -13.12 3.00
C GLY A 28 5.50 -12.50 3.28
N ASP A 29 5.89 -11.43 2.57
CA ASP A 29 7.11 -10.69 2.86
C ASP A 29 7.08 -10.12 4.29
N MET A 30 8.22 -10.20 4.98
CA MET A 30 8.38 -9.59 6.30
C MET A 30 8.43 -8.07 6.16
N LEU A 31 7.41 -7.39 6.69
CA LEU A 31 7.33 -5.93 6.71
C LEU A 31 7.40 -5.37 8.12
N THR A 32 7.99 -4.19 8.23
CA THR A 32 7.88 -3.35 9.42
C THR A 32 6.47 -2.78 9.52
N GLN A 33 5.93 -2.69 10.74
CA GLN A 33 4.61 -2.10 11.03
C GLN A 33 4.68 -0.57 11.21
N ASP A 34 5.58 0.09 10.47
CA ASP A 34 5.73 1.53 10.50
C ASP A 34 4.63 2.21 9.68
N PHE A 35 4.10 3.33 10.20
CA PHE A 35 3.14 4.16 9.48
C PHE A 35 3.84 5.35 8.82
N VAL A 36 3.86 5.40 7.50
CA VAL A 36 4.37 6.50 6.67
C VAL A 36 3.21 7.09 5.87
N PRO A 37 2.65 8.25 6.28
CA PRO A 37 1.40 8.78 5.72
C PRO A 37 1.38 9.00 4.20
N ASN A 38 2.54 9.27 3.60
CA ASN A 38 2.66 9.55 2.17
C ASN A 38 3.21 8.36 1.35
N ARG A 39 3.20 7.14 1.93
CA ARG A 39 3.63 5.93 1.25
C ARG A 39 2.42 5.16 0.72
N VAL A 40 2.52 4.74 -0.53
CA VAL A 40 1.59 3.78 -1.15
C VAL A 40 2.21 2.40 -1.01
N ASN A 41 1.44 1.45 -0.47
CA ASN A 41 1.78 0.05 -0.44
C ASN A 41 1.05 -0.66 -1.56
N ILE A 42 1.76 -1.46 -2.35
CA ILE A 42 1.22 -2.30 -3.40
C ILE A 42 1.61 -3.74 -3.07
N GLU A 43 0.62 -4.52 -2.67
CA GLU A 43 0.79 -5.94 -2.43
C GLU A 43 0.53 -6.72 -3.71
N LEU A 44 1.46 -7.59 -4.06
CA LEU A 44 1.37 -8.49 -5.18
C LEU A 44 1.18 -9.93 -4.73
N SER A 45 0.44 -10.71 -5.51
CA SER A 45 0.40 -12.16 -5.42
C SER A 45 1.70 -12.78 -5.97
N ASP A 46 1.86 -14.08 -5.78
CA ASP A 46 2.96 -14.85 -6.38
C ASP A 46 2.95 -14.82 -7.92
N THR A 47 1.79 -14.57 -8.53
CA THR A 47 1.60 -14.40 -9.98
C THR A 47 1.84 -12.97 -10.47
N ARG A 48 2.23 -12.06 -9.57
CA ARG A 48 2.43 -10.62 -9.81
C ARG A 48 1.13 -9.85 -10.12
N GLU A 49 -0.01 -10.37 -9.69
CA GLU A 49 -1.28 -9.66 -9.74
C GLU A 49 -1.42 -8.76 -8.52
N ILE A 50 -2.03 -7.59 -8.68
CA ILE A 50 -2.26 -6.68 -7.55
C ILE A 50 -3.33 -7.29 -6.65
N VAL A 51 -2.96 -7.55 -5.40
CA VAL A 51 -3.89 -8.02 -4.36
C VAL A 51 -4.52 -6.82 -3.66
N ARG A 52 -3.70 -5.81 -3.31
CA ARG A 52 -4.17 -4.64 -2.56
C ARG A 52 -3.30 -3.41 -2.77
N VAL A 53 -3.93 -2.23 -2.73
CA VAL A 53 -3.25 -0.93 -2.68
C VAL A 53 -3.77 -0.13 -1.49
N TRP A 54 -2.87 0.37 -0.63
CA TRP A 54 -3.27 1.11 0.57
C TRP A 54 -2.25 2.17 1.01
N LEU A 55 -2.72 3.22 1.68
CA LEU A 55 -1.86 4.27 2.25
C LEU A 55 -1.45 3.97 3.69
N GLY A 56 -0.14 4.12 3.95
CA GLY A 56 0.45 4.03 5.28
C GLY A 56 1.82 3.38 5.36
#